data_AF-A0A951FJ42-F1
#
_entry.id   AF-A0A951FJ42-F1
#
_cell.length_a   1.000
_cell.length_b   1.000
_cell.length_c   1.000
_cell.angle_alpha   90.00
_cell.angle_beta   90.00
_cell.angle_gamma   90.00
#
_symmetry.space_group_name_H-M   'P 1'
#
loop_
_entity.id
_entity.type
_entity.pdbx_description
1 polymer ?
#
loop_
_entity_poly.entity_id
_entity_poly.type
_entity_poly.pdbx_seq_one_letter_code
_entity_poly.pdbx_strand_id
1 'polypeptide(L)'
;EENDPKVRASRLDEALDIIDGLCSGQPFSYAGEHFQIQETVFQPQPVQERIPLWIGGWWPNKAPMRRAARWDGAYPAEVRTDGPNIELVSTSPETVREIRAFIDQHRVKTTPFDMVISRDLWREEPAAARELAAELAEAGTTWIIQDVLPWEVSPEEARVLIRRGPPGKQ
;
A
#
# COMPACT_ATOMS: atom_id res chain seq x y z
N GLU A 1 19.94 -5.89 -16.19
CA GLU A 1 19.30 -5.25 -15.03
C GLU A 1 20.13 -5.54 -13.79
N GLU A 2 20.38 -4.51 -12.98
CA GLU A 2 21.06 -4.65 -11.67
C GLU A 2 20.05 -5.22 -10.67
N ASN A 3 20.31 -6.43 -10.16
CA ASN A 3 19.36 -7.20 -9.35
C ASN A 3 19.56 -7.05 -7.84
N ASP A 4 20.49 -6.20 -7.37
CA ASP A 4 20.70 -5.98 -5.93
C ASP A 4 19.47 -5.30 -5.29
N PRO A 5 18.79 -5.94 -4.32
CA PRO A 5 17.63 -5.37 -3.63
C PRO A 5 17.91 -4.02 -2.96
N LYS A 6 19.13 -3.77 -2.47
CA LYS A 6 19.50 -2.51 -1.82
C LYS A 6 19.61 -1.37 -2.81
N VAL A 7 20.22 -1.62 -3.97
CA VAL A 7 20.31 -0.64 -5.06
C VAL A 7 18.91 -0.33 -5.59
N ARG A 8 18.06 -1.35 -5.79
CA ARG A 8 16.66 -1.16 -6.17
C ARG A 8 15.87 -0.34 -5.14
N ALA A 9 16.09 -0.59 -3.86
CA ALA A 9 15.48 0.16 -2.77
C ALA A 9 15.90 1.64 -2.78
N SER A 10 17.19 1.93 -2.98
CA SER A 10 17.71 3.30 -3.08
C SER A 10 17.17 4.04 -4.31
N ARG A 11 17.07 3.37 -5.46
CA ARG A 11 16.40 3.93 -6.65
C ARG A 11 14.92 4.24 -6.40
N LEU A 12 14.22 3.34 -5.71
CA LEU A 12 12.82 3.58 -5.37
C LEU A 12 12.66 4.81 -4.47
N ASP A 13 13.56 5.01 -3.51
CA ASP A 13 13.54 6.19 -2.64
C ASP A 13 13.64 7.48 -3.47
N GLU A 14 14.58 7.56 -4.42
CA GLU A 14 14.68 8.72 -5.31
C GLU A 14 13.47 8.87 -6.24
N ALA A 15 12.96 7.76 -6.79
CA ALA A 15 11.81 7.79 -7.67
C ALA A 15 10.55 8.31 -6.96
N LEU A 16 10.36 8.00 -5.68
CA LEU A 16 9.23 8.51 -4.92
C LEU A 16 9.34 10.03 -4.69
N ASP A 17 10.53 10.54 -4.36
CA ASP A 17 10.77 11.98 -4.24
C ASP A 17 10.49 12.71 -5.56
N ILE A 18 10.92 12.11 -6.68
CA ILE A 18 10.68 12.62 -8.02
C ILE A 18 9.19 12.65 -8.35
N ILE A 19 8.45 11.57 -8.09
CA ILE A 19 7.02 11.50 -8.38
C ILE A 19 6.27 12.56 -7.58
N ASP A 20 6.56 12.70 -6.28
CA ASP A 20 5.94 13.71 -5.42
C ASP A 20 6.24 15.14 -5.91
N GLY A 21 7.51 15.40 -6.26
CA GLY A 21 7.95 16.69 -6.77
C GLY A 21 7.33 17.07 -8.11
N LEU A 22 7.33 16.16 -9.09
CA LEU A 22 6.70 16.38 -10.39
C LEU A 22 5.19 16.60 -10.25
N CYS A 23 4.52 15.83 -9.38
CA CYS A 23 3.08 15.97 -9.18
C CYS A 23 2.66 17.27 -8.49
N SER A 24 3.58 18.06 -7.93
CA SER A 24 3.28 19.40 -7.40
C SER A 24 2.87 20.41 -8.49
N GLY A 25 3.21 20.13 -9.75
CA GLY A 25 2.93 21.01 -10.88
C GLY A 25 3.75 22.31 -10.89
N GLN A 26 4.72 22.46 -9.98
CA GLN A 26 5.70 23.54 -9.97
C GLN A 26 6.96 23.15 -10.77
N PRO A 27 7.83 24.11 -11.16
CA PRO A 27 9.16 23.78 -11.67
C PRO A 27 9.91 22.88 -10.69
N PHE A 28 10.36 21.73 -11.18
CA PHE A 28 11.01 20.70 -10.38
C PHE A 28 12.32 20.28 -11.03
N SER A 29 13.38 20.19 -10.23
CA SER A 29 14.66 19.60 -10.61
C SER A 29 15.07 18.59 -9.53
N TYR A 30 15.85 17.60 -9.92
CA TYR A 30 16.31 16.55 -9.01
C TYR A 30 17.75 16.16 -9.35
N ALA A 31 18.58 16.00 -8.32
CA ALA A 31 19.96 15.58 -8.46
C ALA A 31 20.28 14.52 -7.39
N GLY A 32 19.90 13.28 -7.68
CA GLY A 32 20.19 12.11 -6.86
C GLY A 32 21.41 11.34 -7.35
N GLU A 33 21.69 10.24 -6.65
CA GLU A 33 22.73 9.27 -7.02
C GLU A 33 22.32 8.48 -8.28
N HIS A 34 21.03 8.13 -8.39
CA HIS A 34 20.52 7.30 -9.49
C HIS A 34 19.83 8.10 -10.59
N PHE A 35 19.19 9.22 -10.24
CA PHE A 35 18.43 10.03 -11.19
C PHE A 35 18.83 11.50 -11.18
N GLN A 36 18.83 12.09 -12.37
CA GLN A 36 19.02 13.52 -12.56
C GLN A 36 17.91 14.04 -13.47
N ILE A 37 17.20 15.08 -13.00
CA ILE A 37 16.13 15.75 -13.72
C ILE A 37 16.49 17.22 -13.81
N GLN A 38 16.68 17.69 -15.04
CA GLN A 38 16.77 19.12 -15.31
C GLN A 38 15.43 19.79 -15.03
N GLU A 39 15.48 21.07 -14.65
CA GLU A 39 14.28 21.83 -14.30
C GLU A 39 13.19 21.67 -15.36
N THR A 40 12.06 21.12 -14.95
CA THR A 40 10.92 20.83 -15.80
C THR A 40 9.62 21.06 -15.05
N VAL A 41 8.53 21.25 -15.79
CA VAL A 41 7.17 21.36 -15.23
C VAL A 41 6.37 20.19 -15.77
N PHE A 42 5.85 19.35 -14.87
CA PHE A 42 5.01 18.21 -15.26
C PHE A 42 3.57 18.67 -15.50
N GLN A 43 3.05 18.39 -16.69
CA GLN A 43 1.71 18.78 -17.13
C GLN A 43 1.00 17.60 -17.82
N PRO A 44 -0.33 17.47 -17.67
CA PRO A 44 -1.21 18.31 -16.84
C PRO A 44 -0.98 18.07 -15.34
N GLN A 45 -1.33 19.06 -14.52
CA GLN A 45 -1.34 18.87 -13.08
C GLN A 45 -2.38 17.83 -12.66
N PRO A 46 -2.13 17.04 -11.59
CA PRO A 46 -3.17 16.21 -11.00
C PRO A 46 -4.38 17.06 -10.61
N VAL A 47 -5.59 16.47 -10.71
CA VAL A 47 -6.83 17.15 -10.31
C VAL A 47 -6.83 17.49 -8.81
N GLN A 48 -6.12 16.69 -8.03
CA GLN A 48 -5.87 16.88 -6.60
C GLN A 48 -4.55 17.62 -6.36
N GLU A 49 -4.46 18.39 -5.27
CA GLU A 49 -3.25 19.18 -4.93
C GLU A 49 -1.98 18.31 -4.79
N ARG A 50 -2.13 17.09 -4.27
CA ARG A 50 -1.07 16.08 -4.14
C ARG A 50 -1.67 14.69 -4.34
N ILE A 51 -0.96 13.80 -5.03
CA ILE A 51 -1.32 12.38 -5.14
C ILE A 51 -0.75 11.61 -3.92
N PRO A 52 -1.59 10.96 -3.08
CA PRO A 52 -1.10 10.10 -2.00
C PRO A 52 -0.27 8.94 -2.53
N LEU A 53 0.86 8.68 -1.88
CA LEU A 53 1.72 7.55 -2.18
C LEU A 53 1.63 6.50 -1.07
N TRP A 54 1.15 5.30 -1.43
CA TRP A 54 1.12 4.14 -0.57
C TRP A 54 2.26 3.20 -0.91
N ILE A 55 3.06 2.84 0.09
CA ILE A 55 4.27 2.05 -0.12
C ILE A 55 4.01 0.58 0.18
N GLY A 56 4.15 -0.24 -0.86
CA GLY A 56 4.07 -1.70 -0.75
C GLY A 56 5.33 -2.33 -0.16
N GLY A 57 5.17 -3.51 0.43
CA GLY A 57 6.30 -4.33 0.84
C GLY A 57 5.92 -5.53 1.68
N TRP A 58 6.81 -6.51 1.72
CA TRP A 58 6.60 -7.72 2.52
C TRP A 58 6.86 -7.48 4.01
N TRP A 59 5.97 -7.96 4.87
CA TRP A 59 6.19 -8.09 6.31
C TRP A 59 6.59 -9.54 6.63
N PRO A 60 7.61 -9.81 7.48
CA PRO A 60 8.19 -8.94 8.51
C PRO A 60 9.42 -8.12 8.10
N ASN A 61 9.76 -8.03 6.81
CA ASN A 61 10.87 -7.18 6.37
C ASN A 61 10.58 -5.70 6.71
N LYS A 62 11.40 -5.12 7.59
CA LYS A 62 11.17 -3.78 8.15
C LYS A 62 11.54 -2.65 7.20
N ALA A 63 12.39 -2.90 6.20
CA ALA A 63 12.91 -1.84 5.33
C ALA A 63 11.80 -1.14 4.51
N PRO A 64 10.86 -1.84 3.85
CA PRO A 64 9.75 -1.21 3.16
C PRO A 64 8.82 -0.42 4.09
N MET A 65 8.52 -0.93 5.28
CA MET A 65 7.66 -0.22 6.23
C MET A 65 8.34 1.03 6.80
N ARG A 66 9.67 0.99 7.00
CA ARG A 66 10.42 2.19 7.39
C ARG A 66 10.37 3.27 6.31
N ARG A 67 10.40 2.88 5.04
CA ARG A 67 10.16 3.79 3.91
C ARG A 67 8.74 4.32 3.97
N ALA A 68 7.74 3.45 4.12
CA ALA A 68 6.33 3.80 4.15
C ALA A 68 6.01 4.88 5.20
N ALA A 69 6.65 4.82 6.38
CA ALA A 69 6.46 5.81 7.46
C ALA A 69 6.74 7.27 7.04
N ARG A 70 7.49 7.52 5.96
CA ARG A 70 7.77 8.85 5.40
C ARG A 70 6.68 9.36 4.44
N TRP A 71 5.81 8.46 3.97
CA TRP A 71 4.81 8.69 2.93
C TRP A 71 3.38 8.70 3.50
N ASP A 72 2.40 8.62 2.61
CA ASP A 72 0.99 8.82 2.94
C ASP A 72 0.31 7.53 3.43
N GLY A 73 0.86 6.37 3.09
CA GLY A 73 0.37 5.09 3.60
C GLY A 73 1.32 3.91 3.40
N ALA A 74 0.95 2.78 4.02
CA ALA A 74 1.58 1.49 3.82
C ALA A 74 0.58 0.52 3.19
N TYR A 75 1.08 -0.31 2.27
CA TYR A 75 0.34 -1.43 1.70
C TYR A 75 1.12 -2.73 1.92
N PRO A 76 1.21 -3.21 3.17
CA PRO A 76 1.94 -4.42 3.48
C PRO A 76 1.27 -5.67 2.90
N ALA A 77 2.10 -6.63 2.53
CA ALA A 77 1.67 -8.00 2.27
C ALA A 77 2.40 -8.93 3.25
N GLU A 78 1.65 -9.70 4.04
CA GLU A 78 2.25 -10.61 5.02
C GLU A 78 2.80 -11.84 4.31
N VAL A 79 4.05 -12.21 4.63
CA VAL A 79 4.67 -13.40 4.08
C VAL A 79 5.22 -14.31 5.17
N ARG A 80 5.14 -15.62 4.93
CA ARG A 80 5.82 -16.64 5.71
C ARG A 80 7.06 -17.13 4.97
N THR A 81 8.11 -17.39 5.73
CA THR A 81 9.43 -17.81 5.21
C THR A 81 10.02 -18.97 6.02
N ASP A 82 9.18 -19.70 6.74
CA ASP A 82 9.56 -20.89 7.51
C ASP A 82 9.79 -22.12 6.62
N GLY A 83 9.20 -22.13 5.42
CA GLY A 83 9.42 -23.14 4.38
C GLY A 83 10.52 -22.79 3.39
N PRO A 84 10.73 -23.63 2.36
CA PRO A 84 11.71 -23.38 1.29
C PRO A 84 11.31 -22.22 0.37
N ASN A 85 10.04 -21.80 0.42
CA ASN A 85 9.47 -20.76 -0.44
C ASN A 85 8.90 -19.63 0.43
N ILE A 86 8.80 -18.45 -0.19
CA ILE A 86 8.06 -17.32 0.39
C ILE A 86 6.58 -17.56 0.10
N GLU A 87 5.77 -17.64 1.15
CA GLU A 87 4.33 -17.84 1.05
C GLU A 87 3.61 -16.55 1.40
N LEU A 88 2.79 -16.04 0.48
CA LEU A 88 1.90 -14.93 0.78
C LEU A 88 0.74 -15.44 1.65
N VAL A 89 0.50 -14.78 2.76
CA VAL A 89 -0.59 -15.11 3.68
C VAL A 89 -1.50 -13.92 3.93
N SER A 90 -2.75 -14.22 4.29
CA SER A 90 -3.74 -13.19 4.61
C SER A 90 -3.31 -12.41 5.85
N THR A 91 -3.15 -11.09 5.71
CA THR A 91 -2.68 -10.23 6.80
C THR A 91 -3.66 -10.24 7.97
N SER A 92 -3.21 -10.70 9.14
CA SER A 92 -4.05 -10.82 10.34
C SER A 92 -4.25 -9.47 11.05
N PRO A 93 -5.32 -9.28 11.86
CA PRO A 93 -5.45 -8.09 12.71
C PRO A 93 -4.26 -7.89 13.67
N GLU A 94 -3.66 -8.96 14.18
CA GLU A 94 -2.46 -8.86 15.02
C GLU A 94 -1.29 -8.28 14.22
N THR A 95 -1.03 -8.81 13.02
CA THR A 95 0.00 -8.30 12.12
C THR A 95 -0.23 -6.83 11.78
N VAL A 96 -1.48 -6.41 11.52
CA VAL A 96 -1.81 -4.99 11.29
C VAL A 96 -1.40 -4.13 12.49
N ARG A 97 -1.69 -4.55 13.73
CA ARG A 97 -1.27 -3.82 14.94
C ARG A 97 0.25 -3.73 15.04
N GLU A 98 0.98 -4.80 14.75
CA GLU A 98 2.45 -4.78 14.75
C GLU A 98 3.02 -3.80 13.75
N ILE A 99 2.49 -3.80 12.52
CA ILE A 99 2.92 -2.88 11.46
C ILE A 99 2.60 -1.45 11.85
N ARG A 100 1.38 -1.19 12.34
CA ARG A 100 0.94 0.12 12.82
C ARG A 100 1.89 0.66 13.88
N ALA A 101 2.19 -0.15 14.90
CA ALA A 101 3.13 0.20 15.96
C ALA A 101 4.54 0.49 15.43
N PHE A 102 5.01 -0.31 14.48
CA PHE A 102 6.31 -0.06 13.83
C PHE A 102 6.32 1.25 13.03
N ILE A 103 5.26 1.55 12.29
CA ILE A 103 5.12 2.82 11.57
C ILE A 103 5.12 3.98 12.56
N ASP A 104 4.36 3.90 13.66
CA ASP A 104 4.31 4.96 14.69
C ASP A 104 5.69 5.27 15.27
N GLN A 105 6.53 4.25 15.47
CA GLN A 105 7.91 4.45 15.96
C GLN A 105 8.83 5.19 14.98
N HIS A 106 8.54 5.14 13.68
CA HIS A 106 9.41 5.70 12.64
C HIS A 106 8.82 6.93 11.94
N ARG A 107 7.53 7.20 12.15
CA ARG A 107 6.81 8.30 11.51
C ARG A 107 7.01 9.58 12.32
N VAL A 108 7.57 10.60 11.66
CA VAL A 108 7.72 11.95 12.22
C VAL A 108 6.55 12.87 11.83
N LYS A 109 5.90 12.61 10.70
CA LYS A 109 4.77 13.40 10.21
C LYS A 109 3.51 13.15 11.05
N THR A 110 2.80 14.21 11.41
CA THR A 110 1.49 14.13 12.10
C THR A 110 0.32 14.08 11.14
N THR A 111 0.57 14.07 9.83
CA THR A 111 -0.47 13.95 8.81
C THR A 111 -1.13 12.57 8.87
N PRO A 112 -2.39 12.43 8.41
CA PRO A 112 -3.05 11.13 8.30
C PRO A 112 -2.19 10.09 7.60
N PHE A 113 -2.42 8.82 7.95
CA PHE A 113 -1.67 7.70 7.40
C PHE A 113 -2.63 6.57 7.04
N ASP A 114 -2.58 6.14 5.79
CA ASP A 114 -3.38 5.02 5.32
C ASP A 114 -2.70 3.68 5.59
N MET A 115 -3.42 2.77 6.22
CA MET A 115 -3.01 1.37 6.37
C MET A 115 -3.89 0.53 5.45
N VAL A 116 -3.31 0.08 4.34
CA VAL A 116 -4.02 -0.59 3.26
C VAL A 116 -3.66 -2.06 3.25
N ILE A 117 -4.64 -2.96 3.16
CA ILE A 117 -4.39 -4.41 3.06
C ILE A 117 -5.26 -5.04 1.97
N SER A 118 -4.77 -6.11 1.36
CA SER A 118 -5.58 -7.00 0.51
C SER A 118 -6.28 -8.01 1.40
N ARG A 119 -7.61 -8.05 1.37
CA ARG A 119 -8.43 -9.09 2.02
C ARG A 119 -9.71 -9.34 1.23
N ASP A 120 -9.89 -10.58 0.79
CA ASP A 120 -11.07 -11.01 0.03
C ASP A 120 -12.29 -11.26 0.93
N LEU A 121 -12.86 -10.20 1.50
CA LEU A 121 -14.04 -10.29 2.36
C LEU A 121 -15.27 -10.87 1.64
N TRP A 122 -15.32 -10.78 0.32
CA TRP A 122 -16.38 -11.35 -0.50
C TRP A 122 -16.45 -12.88 -0.48
N ARG A 123 -15.37 -13.56 -0.06
CA ARG A 123 -15.32 -15.02 0.11
C ARG A 123 -15.91 -15.48 1.45
N GLU A 124 -16.10 -14.54 2.38
CA GLU A 124 -16.62 -14.81 3.72
C GLU A 124 -18.16 -14.70 3.75
N GLU A 125 -18.77 -15.41 4.71
CA GLU A 125 -20.18 -15.22 5.03
C GLU A 125 -20.46 -13.77 5.49
N PRO A 126 -21.62 -13.16 5.18
CA PRO A 126 -21.85 -11.73 5.40
C PRO A 126 -21.65 -11.23 6.83
N ALA A 127 -21.90 -12.08 7.84
CA ALA A 127 -21.67 -11.74 9.24
C ALA A 127 -20.17 -11.79 9.59
N ALA A 128 -19.48 -12.86 9.21
CA ALA A 128 -18.04 -13.01 9.40
C ALA A 128 -17.23 -11.92 8.67
N ALA A 129 -17.63 -11.57 7.45
CA ALA A 129 -17.03 -10.48 6.68
C ALA A 129 -17.09 -9.13 7.42
N ARG A 130 -18.21 -8.84 8.10
CA ARG A 130 -18.40 -7.60 8.88
C ARG A 130 -17.58 -7.61 10.15
N GLU A 131 -17.57 -8.72 10.88
CA GLU A 131 -16.77 -8.90 12.09
C GLU A 131 -15.29 -8.74 11.78
N LEU A 132 -14.78 -9.43 10.76
CA LEU A 132 -13.39 -9.34 10.34
C LEU A 132 -13.02 -7.92 9.87
N ALA A 133 -13.89 -7.24 9.12
CA ALA A 133 -13.64 -5.86 8.71
C ALA A 133 -13.56 -4.91 9.92
N ALA A 134 -14.41 -5.11 10.94
CA ALA A 134 -14.37 -4.33 12.17
C ALA A 134 -13.08 -4.58 12.96
N GLU A 135 -12.66 -5.84 13.10
CA GLU A 135 -11.40 -6.20 13.78
C GLU A 135 -10.17 -5.59 13.08
N LEU A 136 -10.14 -5.62 11.75
CA LEU A 136 -9.07 -5.02 10.95
C LEU A 136 -9.07 -3.48 11.10
N ALA A 137 -10.25 -2.86 11.09
CA ALA A 137 -10.37 -1.42 11.34
C ALA A 137 -9.88 -1.03 12.74
N GLU A 138 -10.26 -1.78 13.77
CA GLU A 138 -9.77 -1.58 15.15
C GLU A 138 -8.27 -1.81 15.27
N ALA A 139 -7.70 -2.74 14.50
CA ALA A 139 -6.26 -2.96 14.42
C ALA A 139 -5.49 -1.80 13.75
N GLY A 140 -6.20 -0.94 13.01
CA GLY A 140 -5.66 0.26 12.38
C GLY A 140 -5.72 0.28 10.86
N THR A 141 -6.36 -0.70 10.22
CA THR A 141 -6.62 -0.69 8.76
C THR A 141 -7.57 0.45 8.39
N THR A 142 -7.19 1.27 7.41
CA THR A 142 -8.04 2.34 6.87
C THR A 142 -8.68 1.96 5.53
N TRP A 143 -8.02 1.10 4.75
CA TRP A 143 -8.52 0.60 3.47
C TRP A 143 -8.35 -0.91 3.35
N ILE A 144 -9.39 -1.57 2.83
CA ILE A 144 -9.34 -2.97 2.41
C ILE A 144 -9.52 -3.01 0.90
N ILE A 145 -8.52 -3.55 0.20
CA ILE A 145 -8.58 -3.87 -1.22
C ILE A 145 -9.06 -5.32 -1.34
N GLN A 146 -10.03 -5.54 -2.22
CA GLN A 146 -10.56 -6.88 -2.52
C GLN A 146 -10.07 -7.27 -3.91
N ASP A 147 -9.37 -8.40 -3.99
CA ASP A 147 -8.80 -8.86 -5.25
C ASP A 147 -9.86 -9.71 -5.97
N VAL A 148 -10.23 -9.26 -7.18
CA VAL A 148 -11.18 -9.97 -8.06
C VAL A 148 -10.42 -10.37 -9.31
N LEU A 149 -9.81 -11.55 -9.25
CA LEU A 149 -8.85 -12.00 -10.24
C LEU A 149 -9.56 -12.66 -11.44
N PRO A 150 -9.16 -12.35 -12.68
CA PRO A 150 -9.87 -12.82 -13.87
C PRO A 150 -9.77 -14.33 -14.13
N TRP A 151 -8.86 -15.03 -13.44
CA TRP A 151 -8.76 -16.49 -13.47
C TRP A 151 -9.58 -17.18 -12.35
N GLU A 152 -10.17 -16.43 -11.43
CA GLU A 152 -10.97 -16.95 -10.32
C GLU A 152 -12.44 -16.56 -10.42
N VAL A 153 -12.72 -15.38 -10.99
CA VAL A 153 -14.05 -14.77 -11.03
C VAL A 153 -14.37 -14.31 -12.45
N SER A 154 -15.51 -14.74 -12.98
CA SER A 154 -15.98 -14.29 -14.29
C SER A 154 -16.37 -12.80 -14.28
N PRO A 155 -16.38 -12.11 -15.44
CA PRO A 155 -16.84 -10.71 -15.51
C PRO A 155 -18.27 -10.50 -14.98
N GLU A 156 -19.17 -11.47 -15.15
CA GLU A 156 -20.53 -11.42 -14.65
C GLU A 156 -20.56 -11.46 -13.12
N GLU A 157 -19.83 -12.40 -12.51
CA GLU A 157 -19.69 -12.51 -11.06
C GLU A 157 -19.01 -11.28 -10.47
N ALA A 158 -17.94 -10.77 -11.09
CA ALA A 158 -17.26 -9.55 -10.67
C ALA A 158 -18.22 -8.36 -10.60
N ARG A 159 -19.13 -8.20 -11.58
CA ARG A 159 -20.17 -7.15 -11.55
C ARG A 159 -21.15 -7.35 -10.39
N VAL A 160 -21.51 -8.60 -10.05
CA VAL A 160 -22.35 -8.89 -8.89
C VAL A 160 -21.64 -8.50 -7.59
N LEU A 161 -20.37 -8.86 -7.44
CA LEU A 161 -19.54 -8.49 -6.28
C LEU A 161 -19.43 -6.97 -6.12
N ILE A 162 -19.13 -6.26 -7.21
CA ILE A 162 -19.04 -4.79 -7.21
C ILE A 162 -20.36 -4.15 -6.79
N ARG A 163 -21.50 -4.64 -7.30
CA ARG A 163 -22.84 -4.13 -6.95
C ARG A 163 -23.23 -4.42 -5.51
N ARG A 164 -22.79 -5.55 -4.95
CA ARG A 164 -23.02 -5.91 -3.53
C ARG A 164 -22.36 -4.89 -2.60
N GLY A 165 -21.21 -4.33 -2.99
CA GLY A 165 -20.49 -3.34 -2.22
C GLY A 165 -19.83 -3.92 -0.97
N PRO A 166 -19.31 -3.05 -0.06
CA PRO A 166 -18.64 -3.50 1.16
C PRO A 166 -19.62 -4.20 2.13
N PRO A 167 -19.10 -5.06 3.03
CA PRO A 167 -19.91 -5.70 4.07
C PRO A 167 -20.68 -4.66 4.90
N GLY A 168 -21.99 -4.84 5.07
CA GLY A 168 -22.85 -3.96 5.88
C GLY A 168 -23.60 -2.85 5.14
N LYS A 169 -23.53 -2.78 3.79
CA LYS A 169 -24.40 -1.90 2.99
C LYS A 169 -25.84 -2.40 2.79
N GLN A 170 -26.19 -3.59 3.28
CA GLN A 170 -27.53 -4.21 3.17
C GLN A 170 -28.20 -4.32 4.52
#